data_AF-A0A9R1CM98-F1
#
_entry.id   AF-A0A9R1CM98-F1
#
_cell.length_a   1.000
_cell.length_b   1.000
_cell.length_c   1.000
_cell.angle_alpha   90.00
_cell.angle_beta   90.00
_cell.angle_gamma   90.00
#
_symmetry.space_group_name_H-M   'P 1'
#
loop_
_entity.id
_entity.type
_entity.pdbx_description
1 polymer ?
#
loop_
_entity_poly.entity_id
_entity_poly.type
_entity_poly.pdbx_seq_one_letter_code
_entity_poly.pdbx_strand_id
1 'polypeptide(L)'
;MSCSHEAHDHDHHDHGHDGHSHDVPLESSPLDSLYTQVDLSGVTALNAEGGGEAGRKVIKSWDMKEDDTIWLESEVDDELILKIPFTSSVSLRSITLKSGPGGHTPREMHLFRDNLGLDFSDASSSSPTQSFDVVPRKEGVEYQVKAAKFSGLTSLTIFFPGNTADDDEETTKVYYIGLRGSWKPLPSRPGIIIYESSANPADHKIPGVNAGGTAHRPGY
;
A
#
# COMPACT_ATOMS: atom_id res chain seq x y z
N MET A 1 57.44 42.48 22.42
CA MET A 1 56.43 43.15 23.25
C MET A 1 55.88 44.31 22.43
N SER A 2 54.66 44.18 21.89
CA SER A 2 53.97 45.25 21.14
C SER A 2 52.52 45.34 21.61
N CYS A 3 52.30 46.31 22.48
CA CYS A 3 51.08 47.09 22.69
C CYS A 3 50.94 48.12 21.53
N SER A 4 49.82 48.76 21.15
CA SER A 4 48.36 48.71 21.38
C SER A 4 47.73 49.85 20.53
N HIS A 5 46.39 49.89 20.41
CA HIS A 5 45.51 50.93 19.78
C HIS A 5 45.40 50.86 18.25
N GLU A 6 44.24 51.03 17.59
CA GLU A 6 42.93 51.64 17.91
C GLU A 6 41.95 51.28 16.77
N ALA A 7 40.65 51.09 17.04
CA ALA A 7 39.52 51.63 16.27
C ALA A 7 38.21 50.90 16.58
N HIS A 8 37.17 51.69 16.79
CA HIS A 8 35.84 51.32 17.27
C HIS A 8 34.92 50.75 16.19
N ASP A 9 34.02 49.90 16.68
CA ASP A 9 33.03 49.05 16.04
C ASP A 9 32.00 49.81 15.18
N HIS A 10 31.68 49.26 14.01
CA HIS A 10 30.71 49.77 13.06
C HIS A 10 29.31 49.20 13.32
N ASP A 11 28.35 50.12 13.40
CA ASP A 11 26.91 49.90 13.33
C ASP A 11 26.51 49.14 12.05
N HIS A 12 25.89 47.97 12.20
CA HIS A 12 25.20 47.27 11.11
C HIS A 12 23.88 46.67 11.61
N HIS A 13 22.79 47.33 11.22
CA HIS A 13 21.47 46.74 11.09
C HIS A 13 21.51 45.59 10.06
N ASP A 14 21.11 44.39 10.48
CA ASP A 14 20.72 43.33 9.55
C ASP A 14 19.39 42.69 9.98
N HIS A 15 18.45 42.70 9.04
CA HIS A 15 17.13 42.11 9.14
C HIS A 15 17.22 40.63 8.77
N GLY A 16 17.49 39.77 9.75
CA GLY A 16 17.49 38.32 9.60
C GLY A 16 16.10 37.72 9.76
N HIS A 17 15.46 37.41 8.62
CA HIS A 17 14.20 36.70 8.47
C HIS A 17 14.13 35.38 9.25
N ASP A 18 12.90 35.08 9.68
CA ASP A 18 12.35 33.80 10.15
C ASP A 18 13.23 32.57 9.91
N GLY A 19 13.86 32.12 11.00
CA GLY A 19 14.47 30.79 11.11
C GLY A 19 13.40 29.71 11.14
N HIS A 20 12.77 29.42 10.00
CA HIS A 20 12.23 28.09 9.73
C HIS A 20 13.37 27.19 9.28
N SER A 21 14.21 26.77 10.24
CA SER A 21 15.05 25.60 10.03
C SER A 21 14.13 24.39 9.93
N HIS A 22 13.87 23.97 8.70
CA HIS A 22 13.39 22.62 8.38
C HIS A 22 14.53 21.88 7.68
N ASP A 23 15.72 21.89 8.28
CA ASP A 23 16.82 21.02 7.88
C ASP A 23 16.63 19.64 8.54
N VAL A 24 15.60 18.94 8.04
CA VAL A 24 15.62 17.49 8.00
C VAL A 24 15.51 17.13 6.52
N PRO A 25 16.55 16.55 5.90
CA PRO A 25 16.35 15.69 4.76
C PRO A 25 15.55 14.49 5.28
N LEU A 26 14.24 14.67 5.46
CA LEU A 26 13.31 13.55 5.47
C LEU A 26 13.58 12.88 4.12
N GLU A 27 14.19 11.69 4.12
CA GLU A 27 14.20 10.87 2.93
C GLU A 27 12.74 10.71 2.51
N SER A 28 12.28 11.55 1.59
CA SER A 28 10.90 11.56 1.13
C SER A 28 10.54 10.12 0.81
N SER A 29 9.47 9.60 1.42
CA SER A 29 9.01 8.25 1.15
C SER A 29 9.00 8.04 -0.38
N PRO A 30 9.51 6.91 -0.89
CA PRO A 30 9.63 6.71 -2.32
C PRO A 30 8.30 6.99 -3.02
N LEU A 31 8.31 7.78 -4.10
CA LEU A 31 7.10 8.16 -4.84
C LEU A 31 6.31 6.96 -5.35
N ASP A 32 6.99 5.82 -5.50
CA ASP A 32 6.46 4.55 -5.93
C ASP A 32 6.09 3.62 -4.76
N SER A 33 5.99 4.12 -3.53
CA SER A 33 5.49 3.37 -2.38
C SER A 33 4.00 3.05 -2.54
N LEU A 34 3.65 1.79 -2.31
CA LEU A 34 2.27 1.30 -2.38
C LEU A 34 1.58 1.24 -1.02
N TYR A 35 2.22 1.74 0.05
CA TYR A 35 1.70 1.68 1.42
C TYR A 35 0.26 2.21 1.53
N THR A 36 -0.03 3.37 0.91
CA THR A 36 -1.37 3.98 0.95
C THR A 36 -2.43 3.22 0.14
N GLN A 37 -2.01 2.27 -0.69
CA GLN A 37 -2.88 1.45 -1.54
C GLN A 37 -3.21 0.11 -0.89
N VAL A 38 -2.59 -0.22 0.24
CA VAL A 38 -2.91 -1.43 1.01
C VAL A 38 -4.17 -1.17 1.83
N ASP A 39 -5.14 -2.09 1.75
CA ASP A 39 -6.23 -2.13 2.72
C ASP A 39 -5.73 -2.73 4.03
N LEU A 40 -5.16 -1.88 4.89
CA LEU A 40 -4.61 -2.29 6.18
C LEU A 40 -5.67 -3.00 7.04
N SER A 41 -6.94 -2.62 6.96
CA SER A 41 -8.00 -3.28 7.73
C SER A 41 -8.26 -4.71 7.26
N GLY A 42 -8.08 -4.99 5.96
CA GLY A 42 -8.20 -6.31 5.38
C GLY A 42 -6.95 -7.18 5.46
N VAL A 43 -5.80 -6.66 5.91
CA VAL A 43 -4.58 -7.46 6.06
C VAL A 43 -4.76 -8.49 7.17
N THR A 44 -4.48 -9.75 6.84
CA THR A 44 -4.56 -10.89 7.77
C THR A 44 -3.34 -11.79 7.63
N ALA A 45 -2.90 -12.39 8.73
CA ALA A 45 -1.88 -13.44 8.76
C ALA A 45 -2.46 -14.77 9.24
N LEU A 46 -1.88 -15.89 8.81
CA LEU A 46 -2.13 -17.23 9.34
C LEU A 46 -0.90 -17.72 10.07
N ASN A 47 -1.09 -18.48 11.16
CA ASN A 47 -0.05 -18.88 12.10
C ASN A 47 0.75 -17.67 12.62
N ALA A 48 0.07 -16.69 13.20
CA ALA A 48 0.68 -15.45 13.66
C ALA A 48 0.36 -15.20 15.13
N GLU A 49 1.39 -14.92 15.93
CA GLU A 49 1.24 -14.60 17.34
C GLU A 49 0.40 -13.31 17.51
N GLY A 50 -0.63 -13.39 18.35
CA GLY A 50 -1.60 -12.31 18.54
C GLY A 50 -2.71 -12.28 17.49
N GLY A 51 -2.85 -13.35 16.68
CA GLY A 51 -3.94 -13.57 15.75
C GLY A 51 -3.74 -12.91 14.39
N GLY A 52 -4.70 -13.11 13.49
CA GLY A 52 -4.53 -12.73 12.08
C GLY A 52 -4.34 -11.23 11.84
N GLU A 53 -4.86 -10.36 12.70
CA GLU A 53 -4.67 -8.91 12.57
C GLU A 53 -3.22 -8.46 12.85
N ALA A 54 -2.39 -9.32 13.45
CA ALA A 54 -0.98 -9.03 13.68
C ALA A 54 -0.22 -8.77 12.37
N GLY A 55 -0.68 -9.30 11.23
CA GLY A 55 -0.09 -9.04 9.92
C GLY A 55 -0.03 -7.55 9.54
N ARG A 56 -0.92 -6.72 10.10
CA ARG A 56 -0.94 -5.27 9.89
C ARG A 56 0.31 -4.58 10.41
N LYS A 57 0.92 -5.13 11.47
CA LYS A 57 2.05 -4.55 12.20
C LYS A 57 3.30 -4.39 11.33
N VAL A 58 3.47 -5.28 10.35
CA VAL A 58 4.66 -5.30 9.47
C VAL A 58 4.46 -4.53 8.17
N ILE A 59 3.23 -4.15 7.83
CA ILE A 59 2.97 -3.22 6.74
C ILE A 59 3.14 -1.82 7.31
N LYS A 60 4.31 -1.23 7.12
CA LYS A 60 4.66 0.10 7.65
C LYS A 60 4.97 1.07 6.52
N SER A 61 4.94 2.37 6.81
CA SER A 61 5.48 3.38 5.91
C SER A 61 7.00 3.23 5.80
N TRP A 62 7.57 3.79 4.73
CA TRP A 62 9.02 3.73 4.47
C TRP A 62 9.85 4.29 5.63
N ASP A 63 9.35 5.33 6.28
CA ASP A 63 10.03 6.02 7.39
C ASP A 63 10.16 5.13 8.64
N MET A 64 9.30 4.13 8.78
CA MET A 64 9.30 3.16 9.88
C MET A 64 9.96 1.82 9.50
N LYS A 65 10.64 1.74 8.34
CA LYS A 65 11.29 0.49 7.89
C LYS A 65 12.38 -0.02 8.84
N GLU A 66 13.00 0.89 9.59
CA GLU A 66 14.07 0.57 10.54
C GLU A 66 13.57 0.32 11.97
N ASP A 67 12.26 0.45 12.21
CA ASP A 67 11.68 0.21 13.52
C ASP A 67 11.52 -1.30 13.77
N ASP A 68 12.39 -1.83 14.62
CA ASP A 68 12.41 -3.24 15.00
C ASP A 68 11.60 -3.51 16.30
N THR A 69 10.92 -2.49 16.87
CA THR A 69 10.12 -2.65 18.10
C THR A 69 8.77 -3.32 17.88
N ILE A 70 8.34 -3.39 16.62
CA ILE A 70 7.07 -3.97 16.20
C ILE A 70 7.35 -5.01 15.12
N TRP A 71 6.92 -6.25 15.34
CA TRP A 71 7.11 -7.37 14.42
C TRP A 71 5.88 -8.26 14.32
N LEU A 72 5.92 -9.16 13.34
CA LEU A 72 5.06 -10.32 13.17
C LEU A 72 5.91 -11.56 13.44
N GLU A 73 5.41 -12.46 14.27
CA GLU A 73 6.06 -13.72 14.62
C GLU A 73 5.06 -14.86 14.41
N SER A 74 5.54 -16.02 14.01
CA SER A 74 4.70 -17.22 13.90
C SER A 74 4.43 -17.85 15.27
N GLU A 75 3.26 -18.47 15.44
CA GLU A 75 2.78 -18.92 16.76
C GLU A 75 3.17 -20.37 17.10
N VAL A 76 3.09 -21.27 16.12
CA VAL A 76 3.23 -22.72 16.35
C VAL A 76 4.53 -23.26 15.78
N ASP A 77 4.78 -23.00 14.51
CA ASP A 77 5.91 -23.46 13.71
C ASP A 77 6.46 -22.30 12.85
N ASP A 78 7.40 -22.58 11.95
CA ASP A 78 8.11 -21.58 11.16
C ASP A 78 7.36 -21.18 9.87
N GLU A 79 6.21 -21.78 9.59
CA GLU A 79 5.38 -21.44 8.44
C GLU A 79 4.55 -20.19 8.73
N LEU A 80 4.54 -19.22 7.81
CA LEU A 80 3.78 -17.98 8.00
C LEU A 80 3.16 -17.54 6.68
N ILE A 81 1.85 -17.24 6.68
CA ILE A 81 1.16 -16.67 5.51
C ILE A 81 0.69 -15.25 5.85
N LEU A 82 1.01 -14.29 4.99
CA LEU A 82 0.54 -12.91 5.07
C LEU A 82 -0.30 -12.56 3.83
N LYS A 83 -1.53 -12.11 4.06
CA LYS A 83 -2.52 -11.78 3.03
C LYS A 83 -2.74 -10.28 2.99
N ILE A 84 -2.49 -9.67 1.84
CA ILE A 84 -2.45 -8.22 1.66
C ILE A 84 -3.45 -7.82 0.56
N PRO A 85 -4.68 -7.40 0.92
CA PRO A 85 -5.59 -6.79 -0.03
C PRO A 85 -5.18 -5.36 -0.40
N PHE A 86 -5.50 -4.95 -1.62
CA PHE A 86 -5.29 -3.57 -2.11
C PHE A 86 -6.62 -2.86 -2.35
N THR A 87 -6.64 -1.55 -2.11
CA THR A 87 -7.78 -0.67 -2.41
C THR A 87 -7.82 -0.21 -3.87
N SER A 88 -6.74 -0.46 -4.62
CA SER A 88 -6.58 -0.08 -6.02
C SER A 88 -5.94 -1.21 -6.84
N SER A 89 -5.92 -1.07 -8.17
CA SER A 89 -5.27 -2.03 -9.06
C SER A 89 -3.77 -1.75 -9.08
N VAL A 90 -2.98 -2.65 -8.47
CA VAL A 90 -1.54 -2.46 -8.25
C VAL A 90 -0.71 -3.20 -9.28
N SER A 91 0.33 -2.56 -9.82
CA SER A 91 1.42 -3.21 -10.55
C SER A 91 2.68 -3.19 -9.70
N LEU A 92 3.02 -4.34 -9.13
CA LEU A 92 4.15 -4.50 -8.22
C LEU A 92 5.47 -4.54 -8.99
N ARG A 93 6.47 -3.81 -8.49
CA ARG A 93 7.83 -3.76 -9.04
C ARG A 93 8.82 -4.44 -8.11
N SER A 94 8.73 -4.16 -6.81
CA SER A 94 9.59 -4.78 -5.80
C SER A 94 8.90 -4.94 -4.46
N ILE A 95 9.41 -5.89 -3.68
CA ILE A 95 9.06 -6.10 -2.28
C ILE A 95 10.33 -5.92 -1.45
N THR A 96 10.27 -5.10 -0.42
CA THR A 96 11.31 -5.01 0.61
C THR A 96 10.90 -5.85 1.80
N LEU A 97 11.73 -6.80 2.19
CA LEU A 97 11.53 -7.63 3.38
C LEU A 97 12.64 -7.34 4.38
N LYS A 98 12.26 -7.01 5.62
CA LYS A 98 13.16 -7.00 6.78
C LYS A 98 12.73 -8.11 7.74
N SER A 99 13.63 -9.02 8.03
CA SER A 99 13.42 -10.21 8.86
C SER A 99 14.70 -10.57 9.59
N GLY A 100 14.60 -11.34 10.68
CA GLY A 100 15.76 -11.66 11.52
C GLY A 100 16.24 -10.47 12.38
N PRO A 101 17.40 -10.55 13.05
CA PRO A 101 18.52 -11.46 12.77
C PRO A 101 18.36 -12.86 13.39
N GLY A 102 19.20 -13.80 12.95
CA GLY A 102 19.28 -15.15 13.52
C GLY A 102 18.48 -16.20 12.75
N GLY A 103 18.20 -17.32 13.42
CA GLY A 103 17.45 -18.46 12.86
C GLY A 103 16.02 -18.10 12.47
N HIS A 104 15.44 -17.06 13.08
CA HIS A 104 14.11 -16.54 12.75
C HIS A 104 13.93 -15.93 11.34
N THR A 105 14.99 -15.83 10.55
CA THR A 105 14.90 -15.29 9.18
C THR A 105 14.20 -16.32 8.29
N PRO A 106 13.14 -15.97 7.54
CA PRO A 106 12.59 -16.85 6.52
C PRO A 106 13.70 -17.30 5.57
N ARG A 107 13.66 -18.57 5.14
CA ARG A 107 14.60 -19.09 4.15
C ARG A 107 14.17 -18.74 2.73
N GLU A 108 12.86 -18.82 2.48
CA GLU A 108 12.25 -18.57 1.18
C GLU A 108 11.03 -17.65 1.34
N MET A 109 10.73 -16.89 0.29
CA MET A 109 9.54 -16.04 0.19
C MET A 109 8.77 -16.38 -1.08
N HIS A 110 7.58 -16.96 -0.93
CA HIS A 110 6.71 -17.38 -2.01
C HIS A 110 5.58 -16.37 -2.22
N LEU A 111 5.45 -15.86 -3.44
CA LEU A 111 4.43 -14.86 -3.79
C LEU A 111 3.31 -15.48 -4.62
N PHE A 112 2.07 -15.24 -4.20
CA PHE A 112 0.86 -15.64 -4.88
C PHE A 112 0.03 -14.41 -5.22
N ARG A 113 -0.29 -14.25 -6.51
CA ARG A 113 -1.17 -13.17 -6.97
C ARG A 113 -2.64 -13.49 -6.67
N ASP A 114 -3.40 -12.47 -6.28
CA ASP A 114 -4.87 -12.46 -6.25
C ASP A 114 -5.51 -13.65 -5.49
N ASN A 115 -4.84 -14.18 -4.46
CA ASN A 115 -5.30 -15.37 -3.73
C ASN A 115 -5.37 -15.16 -2.22
N LEU A 116 -6.40 -14.46 -1.74
CA LEU A 116 -6.67 -14.30 -0.30
C LEU A 116 -7.18 -15.60 0.35
N GLY A 117 -7.61 -16.59 -0.44
CA GLY A 117 -8.11 -17.87 0.06
C GLY A 117 -7.01 -18.85 0.47
N LEU A 118 -5.77 -18.61 0.05
CA LEU A 118 -4.64 -19.53 0.23
C LEU A 118 -4.47 -19.96 1.70
N ASP A 119 -4.35 -21.26 1.91
CA ASP A 119 -3.96 -21.88 3.18
C ASP A 119 -2.61 -22.61 3.02
N PHE A 120 -2.10 -23.23 4.08
CA PHE A 120 -0.81 -23.93 4.07
C PHE A 120 -0.79 -25.16 3.16
N SER A 121 -1.90 -25.89 3.06
CA SER A 121 -1.99 -27.09 2.21
C SER A 121 -1.91 -26.72 0.73
N ASP A 122 -2.64 -25.66 0.34
CA ASP A 122 -2.60 -25.12 -1.00
C ASP A 122 -1.26 -24.45 -1.30
N ALA A 123 -0.69 -23.71 -0.37
CA ALA A 123 0.58 -23.00 -0.56
C ALA A 123 1.76 -23.95 -0.80
N SER A 124 1.77 -25.11 -0.13
CA SER A 124 2.83 -26.12 -0.24
C SER A 124 2.67 -27.02 -1.47
N SER A 125 1.46 -27.18 -2.00
CA SER A 125 1.19 -28.00 -3.19
C SER A 125 1.15 -27.21 -4.50
N SER A 126 0.86 -25.91 -4.43
CA SER A 126 0.72 -25.03 -5.59
C SER A 126 2.04 -24.39 -6.01
N SER A 127 2.16 -24.07 -7.29
CA SER A 127 3.31 -23.30 -7.77
C SER A 127 3.15 -21.81 -7.45
N PRO A 128 4.11 -21.16 -6.75
CA PRO A 128 4.05 -19.73 -6.52
C PRO A 128 4.22 -18.96 -7.83
N THR A 129 3.64 -17.76 -7.90
CA THR A 129 3.81 -16.88 -9.07
C THR A 129 5.27 -16.51 -9.27
N GLN A 130 5.96 -16.27 -8.15
CA GLN A 130 7.41 -16.11 -8.07
C GLN A 130 7.87 -16.46 -6.64
N SER A 131 9.02 -17.11 -6.52
CA SER A 131 9.70 -17.37 -5.25
C SER A 131 11.06 -16.67 -5.21
N PHE A 132 11.55 -16.42 -4.00
CA PHE A 132 12.88 -15.87 -3.75
C PHE A 132 13.54 -16.60 -2.58
N ASP A 133 14.82 -16.89 -2.72
CA ASP A 133 15.68 -17.20 -1.58
C ASP A 133 15.91 -15.90 -0.79
N VAL A 134 15.58 -15.92 0.49
CA VAL A 134 15.71 -14.76 1.37
C VAL A 134 17.15 -14.69 1.87
N VAL A 135 17.75 -13.51 1.71
CA VAL A 135 19.11 -13.27 2.19
C VAL A 135 19.05 -12.91 3.68
N PRO A 136 19.78 -13.60 4.57
CA PRO A 136 19.80 -13.31 6.00
C PRO A 136 20.62 -12.05 6.29
N ARG A 137 20.01 -10.88 6.08
CA ARG A 137 20.54 -9.58 6.46
C ARG A 137 19.63 -8.92 7.48
N LYS A 138 20.24 -8.18 8.39
CA LYS A 138 19.52 -7.35 9.36
C LYS A 138 18.79 -6.19 8.69
N GLU A 139 19.35 -5.64 7.61
CA GLU A 139 18.74 -4.55 6.84
C GLU A 139 17.63 -5.07 5.93
N GLY A 140 16.65 -4.21 5.61
CA GLY A 140 15.59 -4.55 4.65
C GLY A 140 16.16 -4.80 3.25
N VAL A 141 15.94 -6.00 2.71
CA VAL A 141 16.40 -6.41 1.37
C VAL A 141 15.28 -6.21 0.35
N GLU A 142 15.58 -5.56 -0.77
CA GLU A 142 14.63 -5.36 -1.87
C GLU A 142 14.74 -6.49 -2.92
N TYR A 143 13.62 -7.16 -3.18
CA TYR A 143 13.47 -8.23 -4.16
C TYR A 143 12.66 -7.73 -5.36
N GLN A 144 13.26 -7.75 -6.56
CA GLN A 144 12.59 -7.32 -7.79
C GLN A 144 11.67 -8.43 -8.31
N VAL A 145 10.40 -8.10 -8.54
CA VAL A 145 9.45 -9.06 -9.12
C VAL A 145 9.41 -8.95 -10.65
N LYS A 146 8.98 -10.02 -11.31
CA LYS A 146 8.72 -10.00 -12.76
C LYS A 146 7.43 -9.22 -13.02
N ALA A 147 7.54 -7.92 -13.30
CA ALA A 147 6.40 -7.00 -13.46
C ALA A 147 5.25 -7.54 -14.34
N ALA A 148 5.57 -8.29 -15.40
CA ALA A 148 4.57 -8.93 -16.26
C ALA A 148 3.62 -9.89 -15.52
N LYS A 149 4.14 -10.61 -14.50
CA LYS A 149 3.34 -11.53 -13.67
C LYS A 149 2.55 -10.81 -12.58
N PHE A 150 3.00 -9.62 -12.20
CA PHE A 150 2.46 -8.85 -11.08
C PHE A 150 1.88 -7.49 -11.51
N SER A 151 1.12 -7.50 -12.61
CA SER A 151 0.36 -6.33 -13.05
C SER A 151 -1.13 -6.49 -12.72
N GLY A 152 -1.75 -5.40 -12.26
CA GLY A 152 -3.18 -5.36 -11.97
C GLY A 152 -3.64 -6.23 -10.79
N LEU A 153 -2.82 -6.36 -9.76
CA LEU A 153 -3.19 -7.07 -8.53
C LEU A 153 -4.30 -6.34 -7.78
N THR A 154 -5.18 -7.14 -7.21
CA THR A 154 -6.18 -6.73 -6.22
C THR A 154 -5.83 -7.25 -4.82
N SER A 155 -5.01 -8.30 -4.75
CA SER A 155 -4.39 -8.77 -3.51
C SER A 155 -3.08 -9.50 -3.79
N LEU A 156 -2.23 -9.55 -2.76
CA LEU A 156 -0.99 -10.30 -2.73
C LEU A 156 -0.98 -11.19 -1.50
N THR A 157 -0.63 -12.46 -1.68
CA THR A 157 -0.39 -13.37 -0.57
C THR A 157 1.09 -13.77 -0.58
N ILE A 158 1.72 -13.65 0.58
CA ILE A 158 3.12 -13.98 0.82
C ILE A 158 3.13 -15.20 1.74
N PHE A 159 3.85 -16.24 1.35
CA PHE A 159 4.04 -17.43 2.15
C PHE A 159 5.53 -17.62 2.45
N PHE A 160 5.83 -17.84 3.71
CA PHE A 160 7.15 -18.22 4.22
C PHE A 160 7.04 -19.68 4.65
N PRO A 161 7.63 -20.64 3.90
CA PRO A 161 7.51 -22.07 4.18
C PRO A 161 8.42 -22.56 5.32
N GLY A 162 9.30 -21.69 5.81
CA GLY A 162 10.19 -22.01 6.91
C GLY A 162 11.33 -21.00 7.04
N ASN A 163 12.15 -21.21 8.05
CA ASN A 163 13.22 -20.29 8.43
C ASN A 163 14.62 -20.88 8.26
N THR A 164 15.64 -20.13 8.68
CA THR A 164 17.05 -20.51 8.57
C THR A 164 17.62 -21.16 9.83
N ALA A 165 16.80 -21.43 10.84
CA ALA A 165 17.24 -22.07 12.08
C ALA A 165 17.57 -23.55 11.87
N ASP A 166 18.58 -24.06 12.59
CA ASP A 166 18.99 -25.46 12.51
C ASP A 166 18.36 -26.35 13.61
N ASP A 167 18.03 -25.88 14.82
CA ASP A 167 17.48 -26.80 15.86
C ASP A 167 16.71 -26.16 17.07
N ASP A 168 16.67 -24.82 17.28
CA ASP A 168 16.03 -24.24 18.49
C ASP A 168 15.12 -23.00 18.27
N GLU A 169 15.12 -22.40 17.08
CA GLU A 169 14.30 -21.21 16.77
C GLU A 169 13.23 -21.58 15.74
N GLU A 170 12.14 -22.20 16.20
CA GLU A 170 11.05 -22.70 15.35
C GLU A 170 10.10 -21.60 14.83
N THR A 171 10.34 -20.32 15.13
CA THR A 171 9.43 -19.24 14.72
C THR A 171 10.05 -18.31 13.68
N THR A 172 9.23 -17.84 12.73
CA THR A 172 9.62 -16.89 11.70
C THR A 172 9.26 -15.48 12.13
N LYS A 173 10.23 -14.54 12.06
CA LYS A 173 10.03 -13.12 12.41
C LYS A 173 10.17 -12.19 11.22
N VAL A 174 9.17 -11.33 11.04
CA VAL A 174 9.13 -10.28 10.03
C VAL A 174 8.94 -8.93 10.72
N TYR A 175 9.76 -7.94 10.38
CA TYR A 175 9.70 -6.59 10.98
C TYR A 175 9.09 -5.58 10.02
N TYR A 176 9.30 -5.78 8.72
CA TYR A 176 8.85 -4.84 7.70
C TYR A 176 8.61 -5.52 6.35
N ILE A 177 7.48 -5.18 5.74
CA ILE A 177 7.14 -5.47 4.34
C ILE A 177 6.84 -4.15 3.64
N GLY A 178 7.74 -3.74 2.75
CA GLY A 178 7.55 -2.60 1.85
C GLY A 178 7.13 -3.06 0.47
N LEU A 179 6.10 -2.44 -0.10
CA LEU A 179 5.66 -2.73 -1.46
C LEU A 179 5.88 -1.49 -2.34
N ARG A 180 6.52 -1.69 -3.49
CA ARG A 180 6.81 -0.60 -4.43
C ARG A 180 6.34 -0.93 -5.84
N GLY A 181 5.86 0.09 -6.55
CA GLY A 181 5.33 -0.07 -7.89
C GLY A 181 4.46 1.10 -8.34
N SER A 182 3.49 0.82 -9.19
CA SER A 182 2.51 1.79 -9.65
C SER A 182 1.11 1.28 -9.40
N TRP A 183 0.14 2.18 -9.34
CA TRP A 183 -1.25 1.80 -9.11
C TRP A 183 -2.18 2.59 -10.02
N LYS A 184 -3.37 2.05 -10.23
CA LYS A 184 -4.47 2.71 -10.92
C LYS A 184 -5.74 2.54 -10.08
N PRO A 185 -6.62 3.54 -10.01
CA PRO A 185 -7.89 3.37 -9.33
C PRO A 185 -8.65 2.19 -9.94
N LEU A 186 -9.27 1.37 -9.09
CA LEU A 186 -10.14 0.31 -9.58
C LEU A 186 -11.30 0.95 -10.36
N PRO A 187 -11.80 0.29 -11.42
CA PRO A 187 -13.01 0.75 -12.09
C PRO A 187 -14.10 0.86 -11.02
N SER A 188 -14.61 2.08 -10.79
CA SER A 188 -15.78 2.25 -9.94
C SER A 188 -16.87 1.36 -10.50
N ARG A 189 -17.27 0.31 -9.76
CA ARG A 189 -18.52 -0.37 -10.05
C ARG A 189 -19.58 0.71 -9.87
N PRO A 190 -20.30 1.14 -10.93
CA PRO A 190 -21.40 2.08 -10.73
C PRO A 190 -22.45 1.33 -9.91
N GLY A 191 -22.47 1.59 -8.61
CA GLY A 191 -23.54 1.15 -7.73
C GLY A 191 -24.79 1.90 -8.17
N ILE A 192 -25.69 1.19 -8.86
CA ILE A 192 -27.06 1.59 -9.15
C ILE A 192 -27.15 3.01 -9.75
N ILE A 193 -27.11 3.10 -11.07
CA ILE A 193 -27.73 4.23 -11.75
C ILE A 193 -29.23 4.06 -11.53
N ILE A 194 -29.79 4.72 -10.50
CA ILE A 194 -31.22 4.98 -10.45
C ILE A 194 -31.48 5.92 -11.62
N TYR A 195 -31.82 5.34 -12.77
CA TYR A 195 -32.45 6.13 -13.81
C TYR A 195 -33.84 6.44 -13.26
N GLU A 196 -34.01 7.64 -12.71
CA GLU A 196 -35.33 8.18 -12.39
C GLU A 196 -36.07 8.40 -13.72
N SER A 197 -36.53 7.31 -14.32
CA SER A 197 -37.49 7.30 -15.41
C SER A 197 -38.87 7.65 -14.84
N SER A 198 -39.02 8.86 -14.31
CA SER A 198 -40.33 9.49 -14.24
C SER A 198 -40.32 10.62 -15.26
N ALA A 199 -40.69 10.28 -16.50
CA ALA A 199 -41.06 11.30 -17.48
C ALA A 199 -42.14 12.17 -16.85
N ASN A 200 -41.80 13.41 -16.48
CA ASN A 200 -42.80 14.36 -15.99
C ASN A 200 -43.60 14.83 -17.21
N PRO A 201 -44.89 14.49 -17.35
CA PRO A 201 -45.68 14.85 -18.53
C PRO A 201 -45.95 16.36 -18.66
N ALA A 202 -45.42 17.19 -17.76
CA ALA A 202 -45.59 18.63 -17.76
C ALA A 202 -44.58 19.41 -18.63
N ASP A 203 -43.51 18.81 -19.15
CA ASP A 203 -42.39 19.57 -19.75
C ASP A 203 -42.40 19.62 -21.30
N HIS A 204 -43.37 19.00 -21.97
CA HIS A 204 -43.57 19.17 -23.41
C HIS A 204 -44.57 20.30 -23.69
N LYS A 205 -44.11 21.56 -23.59
CA LYS A 205 -44.85 22.71 -24.10
C LYS A 205 -44.39 23.00 -25.53
N ILE A 206 -45.08 22.42 -26.52
CA ILE A 206 -44.86 22.69 -27.94
C ILE A 206 -45.18 24.16 -28.27
N PRO A 207 -44.22 24.97 -28.74
CA PRO A 207 -44.49 26.31 -29.22
C PRO A 207 -45.03 26.25 -30.65
N GLY A 208 -46.25 26.76 -30.86
CA GLY A 208 -46.74 27.15 -32.18
C GLY A 208 -47.71 26.18 -32.85
N VAL A 209 -49.01 26.32 -32.54
CA VAL A 209 -50.08 26.13 -33.53
C VAL A 209 -50.89 27.42 -33.58
N ASN A 210 -50.53 28.27 -34.53
CA ASN A 210 -51.44 29.22 -35.15
C ASN A 210 -51.50 28.83 -36.62
N ALA A 211 -52.66 28.33 -37.06
CA ALA A 211 -53.27 28.62 -38.36
C ALA A 211 -54.33 27.57 -38.69
N GLY A 212 -55.52 28.05 -39.08
CA GLY A 212 -56.24 27.43 -40.18
C GLY A 212 -57.60 26.82 -39.87
N GLY A 213 -58.60 27.69 -39.71
CA GLY A 213 -59.87 27.55 -40.42
C GLY A 213 -60.82 26.42 -40.02
N THR A 214 -61.97 26.80 -39.46
CA THR A 214 -63.27 26.44 -40.05
C THR A 214 -64.33 27.40 -39.52
N ALA A 215 -64.99 28.08 -40.46
CA ALA A 215 -66.13 28.93 -40.22
C ALA A 215 -67.36 28.10 -39.83
N HIS A 216 -68.09 28.50 -38.79
CA HIS A 216 -69.49 28.10 -38.62
C HIS A 216 -70.36 29.15 -37.89
N ARG A 217 -70.96 30.01 -38.71
CA ARG A 217 -72.36 30.53 -38.74
C ARG A 217 -73.03 31.29 -37.56
N PRO A 218 -74.03 32.13 -37.88
CA PRO A 218 -74.48 33.28 -37.08
C PRO A 218 -75.77 33.02 -36.28
N GLY A 219 -76.09 33.92 -35.34
CA GLY A 219 -77.41 33.96 -34.71
C GLY A 219 -77.64 35.19 -33.82
N TYR A 220 -78.48 36.09 -34.34
CA TYR A 220 -79.22 37.21 -33.72
C TYR A 220 -78.44 38.42 -33.20
#